data_AF-A0A1L9BP78-F1
#
_entry.id   AF-A0A1L9BP78-F1
#
_cell.length_a   1.000
_cell.length_b   1.000
_cell.length_c   1.000
_cell.angle_alpha   90.00
_cell.angle_beta   90.00
_cell.angle_gamma   90.00
#
_symmetry.space_group_name_H-M   'P 1'
#
loop_
_entity.id
_entity.type
_entity.pdbx_description
1 polymer ?
#
loop_
_entity_poly.entity_id
_entity_poly.type
_entity_poly.pdbx_seq_one_letter_code
_entity_poly.pdbx_strand_id
1 'polypeptide(L)'
;MAAGPRPIPHGTSSGYVSHKCRCDACREAEIARQRAWRRRLREGKVRHCPDHPRCVPVRVRGTVYPLISAAAAALRITPGSISGQLDRKGHADAAGLGSHAPRRNVPRPNARPCVIHGRRFASIAEAARALGVGYAHLHRQLKAGMTPRYRDYLLGRMMRAGMGAER
;
A
#
# COMPACT_ATOMS: atom_id res chain seq x y z
N MET A 1 -47.35 -17.51 9.88
CA MET A 1 -46.88 -16.20 9.38
C MET A 1 -45.38 -16.11 9.58
N ALA A 2 -44.58 -15.98 8.52
CA ALA A 2 -43.14 -15.81 8.65
C ALA A 2 -42.86 -14.39 9.16
N ALA A 3 -42.16 -14.28 10.29
CA ALA A 3 -41.68 -12.98 10.78
C ALA A 3 -40.80 -12.34 9.70
N GLY A 4 -41.08 -11.08 9.35
CA GLY A 4 -40.28 -10.33 8.38
C GLY A 4 -38.80 -10.24 8.79
N PRO A 5 -37.93 -9.80 7.87
CA PRO A 5 -36.50 -9.67 8.17
C PRO A 5 -36.29 -8.72 9.35
N ARG A 6 -35.52 -9.18 10.34
CA ARG A 6 -35.18 -8.37 11.52
C ARG A 6 -34.46 -7.08 11.07
N PRO A 7 -34.73 -5.94 11.71
CA PRO A 7 -34.05 -4.69 11.38
C PRO A 7 -32.54 -4.85 11.59
N ILE A 8 -31.75 -4.32 10.64
CA ILE A 8 -30.28 -4.42 10.66
C ILE A 8 -29.73 -3.42 11.69
N PRO A 9 -28.86 -3.86 12.64
CA PRO A 9 -28.24 -2.95 13.60
C PRO A 9 -27.14 -2.11 12.93
N HIS A 10 -27.43 -0.85 12.62
CA HIS A 10 -26.47 0.11 12.08
C HIS A 10 -25.50 0.62 13.16
N GLY A 11 -24.36 1.19 12.76
CA GLY A 11 -23.36 1.74 13.69
C GLY A 11 -22.53 0.69 14.44
N THR A 12 -22.58 -0.57 14.03
CA THR A 12 -21.82 -1.67 14.63
C THR A 12 -20.96 -2.38 13.59
N SER A 13 -19.88 -3.04 14.02
CA SER A 13 -19.07 -3.87 13.11
C SER A 13 -19.87 -5.05 12.52
N SER A 14 -20.84 -5.57 13.27
CA SER A 14 -21.74 -6.64 12.79
C SER A 14 -22.61 -6.17 11.63
N GLY A 15 -23.15 -4.95 11.71
CA GLY A 15 -23.88 -4.31 10.61
C GLY A 15 -23.06 -4.25 9.31
N TYR A 16 -21.76 -3.93 9.41
CA TYR A 16 -20.86 -3.87 8.25
C TYR A 16 -20.48 -5.26 7.69
N VAL A 17 -20.04 -6.19 8.55
CA VAL A 17 -19.47 -7.48 8.12
C VAL A 17 -20.55 -8.51 7.79
N SER A 18 -21.50 -8.71 8.70
CA SER A 18 -22.52 -9.75 8.61
C SER A 18 -23.68 -9.32 7.72
N HIS A 19 -24.20 -8.12 7.92
CA HIS A 19 -25.37 -7.60 7.19
C HIS A 19 -25.03 -6.77 5.95
N LYS A 20 -23.73 -6.66 5.62
CA LYS A 20 -23.21 -5.94 4.43
C LYS A 20 -23.67 -4.48 4.31
N CYS A 21 -24.08 -3.85 5.41
CA CYS A 21 -24.42 -2.43 5.39
C CYS A 21 -23.17 -1.58 5.08
N ARG A 22 -23.34 -0.53 4.27
CA ARG A 22 -22.26 0.36 3.82
C ARG A 22 -22.48 1.83 4.18
N CYS A 23 -23.44 2.14 5.07
CA CYS A 23 -23.61 3.50 5.58
C CYS A 23 -22.38 3.96 6.38
N ASP A 24 -22.25 5.27 6.53
CA ASP A 24 -21.07 5.88 7.17
C ASP A 24 -20.91 5.43 8.62
N ALA A 25 -22.00 5.36 9.40
CA ALA A 25 -21.97 4.86 10.77
C ALA A 25 -21.39 3.43 10.88
N CYS A 26 -21.76 2.52 9.98
CA CYS A 26 -21.22 1.15 9.96
C CYS A 26 -19.75 1.12 9.51
N ARG A 27 -19.36 1.96 8.54
CA ARG A 27 -17.99 2.08 8.06
C ARG A 27 -17.07 2.62 9.17
N GLU A 28 -17.50 3.65 9.88
CA GLU A 28 -16.77 4.24 11.01
C GLU A 28 -16.61 3.26 12.16
N ALA A 29 -17.67 2.52 12.52
CA ALA A 29 -17.61 1.50 13.56
C ALA A 29 -16.57 0.42 13.25
N GLU A 30 -16.52 -0.04 12.00
CA GLU A 30 -15.52 -1.03 11.56
C GLU A 30 -14.10 -0.45 11.55
N ILE A 31 -13.92 0.79 11.08
CA ILE A 31 -12.62 1.48 11.14
C ILE A 31 -12.15 1.61 12.60
N ALA A 32 -13.03 2.03 13.51
CA ALA A 32 -12.74 2.17 14.92
C ALA A 32 -12.34 0.82 15.55
N ARG A 33 -13.09 -0.26 15.25
CA ARG A 33 -12.76 -1.62 15.68
C ARG A 33 -11.39 -2.06 15.18
N GLN A 34 -11.09 -1.86 13.89
CA GLN A 34 -9.79 -2.22 13.31
C GLN A 34 -8.64 -1.42 13.93
N ARG A 35 -8.82 -0.12 14.17
CA ARG A 35 -7.85 0.73 14.88
C ARG A 35 -7.59 0.22 16.30
N ALA A 36 -8.65 -0.11 17.04
CA ALA A 36 -8.55 -0.65 18.39
C ALA A 36 -7.84 -2.02 18.39
N TRP A 37 -8.15 -2.90 17.45
CA TRP A 37 -7.47 -4.19 17.31
C TRP A 37 -5.98 -4.03 17.00
N ARG A 38 -5.60 -3.16 16.04
CA ARG A 38 -4.19 -2.85 15.74
C ARG A 38 -3.45 -2.24 16.93
N ARG A 39 -4.13 -1.40 17.71
CA ARG A 39 -3.58 -0.84 18.96
C ARG A 39 -3.32 -1.95 19.98
N ARG A 40 -4.29 -2.82 20.26
CA ARG A 40 -4.12 -3.98 21.15
C ARG A 40 -3.01 -4.91 20.70
N LEU A 41 -2.87 -5.13 19.38
CA LEU A 41 -1.80 -5.95 18.81
C LEU A 41 -0.42 -5.32 19.07
N ARG A 42 -0.26 -4.00 18.88
CA ARG A 42 0.98 -3.27 19.20
C ARG A 42 1.29 -3.28 20.70
N GLU A 43 0.27 -3.20 21.54
CA GLU A 43 0.39 -3.30 23.01
C GLU A 43 0.64 -4.75 23.48
N GLY A 44 0.70 -5.74 22.59
CA GLY A 44 0.89 -7.15 22.95
C GLY A 44 -0.31 -7.81 23.65
N LYS A 45 -1.47 -7.14 23.71
CA LYS A 45 -2.69 -7.64 24.38
C LYS A 45 -3.49 -8.65 23.54
N VAL A 46 -3.03 -8.96 22.34
CA VAL A 46 -3.63 -10.01 21.49
C VAL A 46 -2.89 -11.31 21.77
N ARG A 47 -3.59 -12.26 22.39
CA ARG A 47 -3.05 -13.60 22.61
C ARG A 47 -2.84 -14.25 21.25
N HIS A 48 -1.59 -14.53 20.91
CA HIS A 48 -1.29 -15.52 19.89
C HIS A 48 -1.49 -16.89 20.55
N CYS A 49 -2.22 -17.80 19.91
CA CYS A 49 -2.31 -19.19 20.36
C CYS A 49 -1.19 -19.97 19.68
N PRO A 50 -0.05 -20.23 20.35
CA PRO A 50 1.07 -20.89 19.72
C PRO A 50 0.77 -22.33 19.33
N ASP A 51 -0.04 -23.03 20.12
CA ASP A 51 -0.28 -24.46 19.97
C ASP A 51 -1.66 -24.78 19.39
N HIS A 52 -2.21 -23.90 18.54
CA HIS A 52 -3.49 -24.18 17.89
C HIS A 52 -3.29 -25.31 16.86
N PRO A 53 -4.17 -26.33 16.77
CA PRO A 53 -4.03 -27.44 15.81
C PRO A 53 -4.11 -27.03 14.33
N ARG A 54 -4.34 -25.75 14.05
CA ARG A 54 -4.33 -25.15 12.69
C ARG A 54 -3.09 -24.28 12.44
N CYS A 55 -2.20 -24.14 13.42
CA CYS A 55 -0.91 -23.51 13.22
C CYS A 55 0.00 -24.49 12.47
N VAL A 56 0.34 -24.13 11.24
CA VAL A 56 1.22 -24.94 10.38
C VAL A 56 2.67 -24.62 10.76
N PRO A 57 3.49 -25.63 11.09
CA PRO A 57 4.90 -25.42 11.36
C PRO A 57 5.62 -24.93 10.09
N VAL A 58 6.61 -24.05 10.25
CA VAL A 58 7.35 -23.47 9.13
C VAL A 58 8.83 -23.69 9.32
N ARG A 59 9.49 -24.22 8.29
CA ARG A 59 10.93 -24.36 8.22
C ARG A 59 11.56 -23.08 7.67
N VAL A 60 12.48 -22.49 8.43
CA VAL A 60 13.28 -21.32 8.04
C VAL A 60 14.74 -21.58 8.38
N ARG A 61 15.60 -21.60 7.35
CA ARG A 61 17.06 -21.81 7.47
C ARG A 61 17.40 -23.09 8.23
N GLY A 62 16.71 -24.17 7.89
CA GLY A 62 16.91 -25.48 8.54
C GLY A 62 16.26 -25.62 9.93
N THR A 63 15.78 -24.54 10.55
CA THR A 63 15.07 -24.59 11.84
C THR A 63 13.57 -24.71 11.60
N VAL A 64 12.90 -25.66 12.24
CA VAL A 64 11.44 -25.79 12.20
C VAL A 64 10.84 -25.02 13.37
N TYR A 65 10.03 -24.02 13.05
CA TYR A 65 9.27 -23.25 14.03
C TYR A 65 7.84 -23.77 14.10
N PRO A 66 7.19 -23.75 15.27
CA PRO A 66 5.81 -24.22 15.41
C PRO A 66 4.81 -23.36 14.61
N LEU A 67 5.17 -22.11 14.31
CA LEU A 67 4.31 -21.15 13.62
C LEU A 67 5.09 -19.97 13.03
N ILE A 68 4.49 -19.31 12.03
CA ILE A 68 5.08 -18.17 11.31
C ILE A 68 5.45 -17.02 12.25
N SER A 69 4.63 -16.66 13.23
CA SER A 69 4.96 -15.57 14.15
C SER A 69 6.11 -15.90 15.10
N ALA A 70 6.34 -17.18 15.45
CA ALA A 70 7.50 -17.58 16.24
C ALA A 70 8.78 -17.45 15.42
N ALA A 71 8.76 -17.92 14.16
CA ALA A 71 9.84 -17.71 13.21
C ALA A 71 10.13 -16.21 12.99
N ALA A 72 9.07 -15.40 12.84
CA ALA A 72 9.17 -13.96 12.65
C ALA A 72 9.81 -13.26 13.85
N ALA A 73 9.41 -13.63 15.06
CA ALA A 73 9.96 -13.09 16.30
C ALA A 73 11.44 -13.46 16.45
N ALA A 74 11.80 -14.73 16.21
CA ALA A 74 13.18 -15.20 16.27
C ALA A 74 14.09 -14.47 15.25
N LEU A 75 13.58 -14.22 14.04
CA LEU A 75 14.31 -13.55 12.96
C LEU A 75 14.19 -12.02 12.99
N ARG A 76 13.44 -11.45 13.95
CA ARG A 76 13.13 -10.01 14.07
C ARG A 76 12.58 -9.40 12.77
N ILE A 77 11.70 -10.13 12.09
CA ILE A 77 11.02 -9.69 10.86
C ILE A 77 9.50 -9.70 11.05
N THR A 78 8.77 -9.12 10.09
CA THR A 78 7.31 -9.20 10.10
C THR A 78 6.82 -10.58 9.66
N PRO A 79 5.77 -11.15 10.27
CA PRO A 79 5.19 -12.44 9.85
C PRO A 79 4.80 -12.48 8.37
N GLY A 80 4.29 -11.35 7.84
CA GLY A 80 3.93 -11.23 6.42
C GLY A 80 5.12 -11.36 5.47
N SER A 81 6.35 -11.10 5.92
CA SER A 81 7.57 -11.35 5.12
C SER A 81 7.77 -12.84 4.86
N ILE A 82 7.56 -13.68 5.89
CA ILE A 82 7.65 -15.14 5.78
C ILE A 82 6.50 -15.68 4.94
N SER A 83 5.25 -15.29 5.22
CA SER A 83 4.08 -15.72 4.42
C SER A 83 4.25 -15.37 2.94
N GLY A 84 4.65 -14.13 2.64
CA GLY A 84 4.87 -13.71 1.27
C GLY A 84 6.06 -14.37 0.58
N GLN A 85 7.00 -14.97 1.31
CA GLN A 85 8.05 -15.81 0.70
C GLN A 85 7.55 -17.23 0.42
N LEU A 86 6.79 -17.82 1.35
CA LEU A 86 6.13 -19.11 1.13
C LEU A 86 5.21 -19.05 -0.10
N ASP A 87 4.39 -18.01 -0.22
CA ASP A 87 3.47 -17.85 -1.36
C ASP A 87 4.20 -17.68 -2.71
N ARG A 88 5.34 -16.97 -2.73
CA ARG A 88 6.07 -16.65 -3.98
C ARG A 88 7.10 -17.70 -4.39
N LYS A 89 7.70 -18.39 -3.43
CA LYS A 89 8.86 -19.27 -3.64
C LYS A 89 8.65 -20.69 -3.14
N GLY A 90 7.62 -20.94 -2.33
CA GLY A 90 7.39 -22.23 -1.68
C GLY A 90 8.28 -22.51 -0.46
N HIS A 91 9.24 -21.63 -0.13
CA HIS A 91 10.13 -21.79 1.02
C HIS A 91 10.47 -20.43 1.67
N ALA A 92 10.83 -20.45 2.96
CA ALA A 92 11.05 -19.24 3.76
C ALA A 92 12.52 -19.00 4.18
N ASP A 93 13.47 -19.78 3.66
CA ASP A 93 14.89 -19.69 4.06
C ASP A 93 15.53 -18.31 3.83
N ALA A 94 15.03 -17.56 2.83
CA ALA A 94 15.50 -16.21 2.53
C ALA A 94 14.87 -15.11 3.41
N ALA A 95 14.03 -15.45 4.39
CA ALA A 95 13.28 -14.48 5.18
C ALA A 95 14.25 -13.65 6.04
N GLY A 96 14.18 -12.33 5.96
CA GLY A 96 15.08 -11.42 6.70
C GLY A 96 16.51 -11.28 6.18
N LEU A 97 16.91 -11.97 5.11
CA LEU A 97 18.25 -11.84 4.50
C LEU A 97 18.37 -10.66 3.50
N GLY A 98 17.40 -9.75 3.49
CA GLY A 98 17.48 -8.57 2.61
C GLY A 98 17.61 -8.89 1.12
N SER A 99 17.14 -10.06 0.65
CA SER A 99 17.32 -10.52 -0.75
C SER A 99 16.65 -9.62 -1.80
N HIS A 100 15.93 -8.59 -1.37
CA HIS A 100 15.73 -7.43 -2.20
C HIS A 100 16.68 -6.36 -1.67
N ALA A 101 17.85 -6.23 -2.32
CA ALA A 101 18.55 -4.96 -2.32
C ALA A 101 17.49 -3.87 -2.53
N PRO A 102 17.55 -2.74 -1.80
CA PRO A 102 16.61 -1.65 -2.03
C PRO A 102 16.59 -1.45 -3.54
N ARG A 103 15.39 -1.55 -4.16
CA ARG A 103 15.28 -1.48 -5.62
C ARG A 103 16.10 -0.27 -6.02
N ARG A 104 17.24 -0.49 -6.69
CA ARG A 104 18.07 0.61 -7.19
C ARG A 104 17.08 1.48 -7.93
N ASN A 105 17.08 2.78 -7.65
CA ASN A 105 16.15 3.72 -8.28
C ASN A 105 16.60 3.92 -9.73
N VAL A 106 16.63 2.82 -10.49
CA VAL A 106 16.95 2.78 -11.90
C VAL A 106 15.73 3.37 -12.58
N PRO A 107 15.90 4.36 -13.47
CA PRO A 107 14.83 4.81 -14.34
C PRO A 107 14.18 3.59 -14.97
N ARG A 108 12.84 3.52 -14.93
CA ARG A 108 12.14 2.41 -15.57
C ARG A 108 12.53 2.38 -17.05
N PRO A 109 12.85 1.21 -17.64
CA PRO A 109 13.32 1.12 -19.02
C PRO A 109 12.31 1.66 -20.05
N ASN A 110 11.03 1.79 -19.66
CA ASN A 110 9.96 2.35 -20.48
C ASN A 110 9.58 3.80 -20.09
N ALA A 111 10.47 4.54 -19.44
CA ALA A 111 10.25 5.95 -19.16
C ALA A 111 10.20 6.74 -20.47
N ARG A 112 9.00 7.18 -20.87
CA ARG A 112 8.80 7.98 -22.08
C ARG A 112 9.22 9.42 -21.83
N PRO A 113 10.09 10.01 -22.68
CA PRO A 113 10.41 11.42 -22.59
C PRO A 113 9.15 12.25 -22.87
N CYS A 114 9.03 13.41 -22.24
CA CYS A 114 7.92 14.32 -22.45
C CYS A 114 8.42 15.75 -22.61
N VAL A 115 7.79 16.49 -23.52
CA VAL A 115 8.06 17.92 -23.72
C VAL A 115 6.91 18.70 -23.08
N ILE A 116 7.24 19.62 -22.18
CA ILE A 116 6.27 20.52 -21.55
C ILE A 116 6.79 21.94 -21.78
N HIS A 117 5.99 22.75 -22.51
CA HIS A 117 6.31 24.15 -22.84
C HIS A 117 7.73 24.35 -23.41
N GLY A 118 8.10 23.52 -24.39
CA GLY A 118 9.41 23.58 -25.07
C GLY A 118 10.54 22.85 -24.34
N ARG A 119 10.42 22.57 -23.04
CA ARG A 119 11.45 21.84 -22.29
C ARG A 119 11.25 20.34 -22.35
N ARG A 120 12.32 19.61 -22.70
CA ARG A 120 12.34 18.14 -22.75
C ARG A 120 12.74 17.58 -21.38
N PHE A 121 11.95 16.63 -20.89
CA PHE A 121 12.24 15.85 -19.69
C PHE A 121 12.48 14.39 -20.10
N ALA A 122 13.38 13.68 -19.41
CA ALA A 122 13.62 12.27 -19.70
C ALA A 122 12.43 11.40 -19.28
N SER A 123 11.58 11.87 -18.35
CA SER A 123 10.32 11.21 -18.02
C SER A 123 9.25 12.13 -17.43
N ILE A 124 7.99 11.71 -17.48
CA ILE A 124 6.88 12.40 -16.79
C ILE A 124 7.12 12.48 -15.27
N ALA A 125 7.76 11.47 -14.68
CA ALA A 125 8.06 11.46 -13.25
C ALA A 125 9.18 12.45 -12.87
N GLU A 126 10.13 12.69 -13.77
CA GLU A 126 11.12 13.74 -13.62
C GLU A 126 10.48 15.12 -13.77
N ALA A 127 9.66 15.33 -14.80
CA ALA A 127 8.91 16.56 -14.98
C ALA A 127 8.04 16.89 -13.76
N ALA A 128 7.35 15.89 -13.21
CA ALA A 128 6.54 16.03 -12.00
C ALA A 128 7.38 16.49 -10.79
N ARG A 129 8.56 15.89 -10.59
CA ARG A 129 9.48 16.27 -9.50
C ARG A 129 10.06 17.66 -9.70
N ALA A 130 10.54 17.97 -10.91
CA ALA A 130 11.12 19.27 -11.24
C ALA A 130 10.11 20.41 -11.07
N LEU A 131 8.83 20.17 -11.38
CA LEU A 131 7.76 21.17 -11.29
C LEU A 131 7.05 21.16 -9.92
N GLY A 132 7.35 20.21 -9.04
CA GLY A 132 6.68 20.04 -7.75
C GLY A 132 5.18 19.72 -7.88
N VAL A 133 4.80 18.93 -8.89
CA VAL A 133 3.40 18.54 -9.15
C VAL A 133 3.20 17.04 -8.99
N GLY A 134 1.98 16.63 -8.65
CA GLY A 134 1.66 15.21 -8.47
C GLY A 134 1.74 14.42 -9.78
N TYR A 135 2.56 13.37 -9.82
CA TYR A 135 2.76 12.51 -10.99
C TYR A 135 1.44 12.00 -11.61
N ALA A 136 0.56 11.44 -10.78
CA ALA A 136 -0.70 10.85 -11.27
C ALA A 136 -1.64 11.91 -11.87
N HIS A 137 -1.58 13.15 -11.38
CA HIS A 137 -2.35 14.26 -11.95
C HIS A 137 -1.77 14.68 -13.30
N LEU A 138 -0.45 14.92 -13.36
CA LEU A 138 0.24 15.30 -14.59
C LEU A 138 0.07 14.25 -15.69
N HIS A 139 0.21 12.97 -15.35
CA HIS A 139 0.01 11.86 -16.30
C HIS A 139 -1.42 11.81 -16.86
N ARG A 140 -2.45 12.01 -16.02
CA ARG A 140 -3.85 12.07 -16.50
C ARG A 140 -4.08 13.25 -17.43
N GLN A 141 -3.54 14.42 -17.11
CA GLN A 141 -3.68 15.62 -17.95
C GLN A 141 -2.95 15.48 -19.29
N LEU A 142 -1.76 14.87 -19.33
CA LEU A 142 -1.05 14.58 -20.58
C LEU A 142 -1.78 13.54 -21.44
N LYS A 143 -2.46 12.57 -20.82
CA LYS A 143 -3.23 11.53 -21.53
C LYS A 143 -4.58 12.04 -22.05
N ALA A 144 -5.27 12.86 -21.27
CA ALA A 144 -6.62 13.37 -21.59
C ALA A 144 -6.61 14.66 -22.40
N GLY A 145 -5.44 15.31 -22.55
CA GLY A 145 -5.32 16.67 -23.06
C GLY A 145 -5.32 17.68 -21.91
N MET A 146 -4.32 18.56 -21.89
CA MET A 146 -4.16 19.52 -20.81
C MET A 146 -5.20 20.64 -20.91
N THR A 147 -5.92 20.87 -19.81
CA THR A 147 -6.77 22.07 -19.69
C THR A 147 -5.93 23.35 -19.78
N PRO A 148 -6.44 24.43 -20.40
CA PRO A 148 -5.72 25.71 -20.51
C PRO A 148 -5.21 26.24 -19.17
N ARG A 149 -6.07 26.23 -18.14
CA ARG A 149 -5.70 26.63 -16.76
C ARG A 149 -4.53 25.83 -16.20
N TYR A 150 -4.46 24.53 -16.50
CA TYR A 150 -3.37 23.69 -16.03
C TYR A 150 -2.07 23.94 -16.81
N ARG A 151 -2.15 24.28 -18.10
CA ARG A 151 -0.99 24.74 -18.89
C ARG A 151 -0.38 26.00 -18.28
N ASP A 152 -1.21 26.98 -17.92
CA ASP A 152 -0.75 28.24 -17.31
C ASP A 152 -0.16 28.00 -15.91
N TYR A 153 -0.78 27.11 -15.14
CA TYR A 153 -0.25 26.67 -13.84
C TYR A 153 1.15 26.05 -13.95
N LEU A 154 1.37 25.18 -14.94
CA LEU A 154 2.68 24.57 -15.17
C LEU A 154 3.71 25.61 -15.64
N LEU A 155 3.31 26.55 -16.49
CA LEU A 155 4.17 27.64 -16.94
C LEU A 155 4.64 28.51 -15.76
N GLY A 156 3.73 28.90 -14.87
CA GLY A 156 4.09 29.65 -13.66
C GLY A 156 5.00 28.87 -12.70
N ARG A 157 4.86 27.54 -12.64
CA ARG A 157 5.79 26.67 -11.88
C ARG A 157 7.18 26.61 -12.52
N MET A 158 7.25 26.54 -13.85
CA MET A 158 8.53 26.56 -14.59
C MET A 158 9.28 27.87 -14.35
N MET A 159 8.59 29.00 -14.44
CA MET A 159 9.17 30.33 -14.18
C MET A 159 9.74 30.45 -12.76
N ARG A 160 8.99 30.00 -11.75
CA ARG A 160 9.44 30.02 -10.35
C ARG A 160 10.63 29.11 -10.07
N ALA A 161 10.79 28.03 -10.83
CA ALA A 161 11.90 27.10 -10.71
C ALA A 161 13.15 27.54 -11.49
N GLY A 162 13.15 28.74 -12.11
CA GLY A 162 14.24 29.20 -12.96
C GLY A 162 14.42 28.38 -14.24
N MET A 163 13.42 27.57 -14.59
CA MET A 163 13.47 26.65 -15.72
C MET A 163 12.94 27.34 -16.97
N GLY A 164 13.80 28.11 -17.63
CA GLY A 164 13.51 28.68 -18.96
C GLY A 164 13.34 27.60 -20.04
N ALA A 165 12.56 27.92 -21.07
CA ALA A 165 12.46 27.10 -22.27
C ALA A 165 13.74 27.29 -23.10
N GLU A 166 14.54 26.23 -23.23
CA GLU A 166 15.67 26.21 -24.16
C GLU A 166 15.09 26.13 -25.59
N ARG A 167 15.53 27.04 -26.45
CA ARG A 167 15.08 27.19 -27.85
C ARG A 167 15.69 26.13 -28.75
#